data_AF-A0A7V3WH89-F1
#
_entry.id   AF-A0A7V3WH89-F1
#
_cell.length_a   1.000
_cell.length_b   1.000
_cell.length_c   1.000
_cell.angle_alpha   90.00
_cell.angle_beta   90.00
_cell.angle_gamma   90.00
#
_symmetry.space_group_name_H-M   'P 1'
#
loop_
_entity.id
_entity.type
_entity.pdbx_description
1 polymer ?
#
loop_
_entity_poly.entity_id
_entity_poly.type
_entity_poly.pdbx_seq_one_letter_code
_entity_poly.pdbx_strand_id
1 'polypeptide(L)'
;MSNNLEKAKQAIATAPQITTIYDFFEKQKDLIKNALPKTITPDRMVSLFTMLVKSSPEIMNCSQVSLIAAVIQTIQLGFLPIPSTGHVYYVPFANRKKDGTIVKEVQFILGYKGMIDLINRSRDAAVLCAECVYENDYFEYSLGLNPVLIHRPTKENRGQIIGVYAIGKNKVVDEKIFVYLTRDEIEKVRAASKSGNAEYSPWVKWYEEMAKKTAIKRLAKLLPLSIDIQKQLATDETIKTEIAPDMTIVKDETNWNSEEEQSSFTSEKQTTQTNVIEVTPRSTITEKQENAIKELAKKRYAEKWQVEILNRIGSEFGVETLNMLTDKQAEILIKELQKENENNN
;
A
#
# COMPACT_ATOMS: atom_id res chain seq x y z
N MET A 1 -56.37 -14.47 25.53
CA MET A 1 -54.91 -14.29 25.67
C MET A 1 -54.08 -15.06 24.64
N SER A 2 -54.66 -15.98 23.86
CA SER A 2 -53.91 -16.84 22.92
C SER A 2 -53.53 -16.21 21.57
N ASN A 3 -54.07 -15.03 21.23
CA ASN A 3 -53.85 -14.41 19.91
C ASN A 3 -52.63 -13.44 19.87
N ASN A 4 -52.08 -13.07 21.04
CA ASN A 4 -50.87 -12.24 21.12
C ASN A 4 -49.58 -13.07 21.10
N LEU A 5 -49.63 -14.34 21.52
CA LEU A 5 -48.49 -15.26 21.47
C LEU A 5 -48.20 -15.76 20.06
N GLU A 6 -49.21 -15.96 19.22
CA GLU A 6 -49.00 -16.30 17.80
C GLU A 6 -48.54 -15.09 16.97
N LYS A 7 -49.07 -13.89 17.25
CA LYS A 7 -48.56 -12.65 16.64
C LYS A 7 -47.13 -12.33 17.07
N ALA A 8 -46.74 -12.64 18.32
CA ALA A 8 -45.35 -12.53 18.75
C ALA A 8 -44.44 -13.57 18.08
N LYS A 9 -44.90 -14.81 17.86
CA LYS A 9 -44.16 -15.82 17.09
C LYS A 9 -44.03 -15.49 15.61
N GLN A 10 -45.04 -14.88 14.99
CA GLN A 10 -44.98 -14.39 13.61
C GLN A 10 -44.15 -13.10 13.47
N ALA A 11 -44.12 -12.22 14.48
CA ALA A 11 -43.26 -11.03 14.49
C ALA A 11 -41.76 -11.37 14.63
N ILE A 12 -41.41 -12.49 15.28
CA ILE A 12 -40.03 -12.99 15.36
C ILE A 12 -39.57 -13.63 14.02
N ALA A 13 -40.51 -14.02 13.14
CA ALA A 13 -40.21 -14.60 11.82
C ALA A 13 -39.87 -13.56 10.74
N THR A 14 -39.92 -12.26 11.06
CA THR A 14 -39.63 -11.14 10.14
C THR A 14 -38.75 -10.06 10.77
N ALA A 15 -37.80 -10.46 11.62
CA ALA A 15 -36.66 -9.60 11.92
C ALA A 15 -35.61 -9.77 10.80
N PRO A 16 -35.03 -8.70 10.23
CA PRO A 16 -33.89 -8.85 9.33
C PRO A 16 -32.78 -9.54 10.12
N GLN A 17 -32.44 -10.78 9.72
CA GLN A 17 -31.37 -11.54 10.35
C GLN A 17 -30.10 -10.71 10.28
N ILE A 18 -29.68 -10.15 11.42
CA ILE A 18 -28.33 -9.60 11.58
C ILE A 18 -27.40 -10.78 11.34
N THR A 19 -26.94 -10.90 10.11
CA THR A 19 -26.11 -12.02 9.67
C THR A 19 -24.74 -11.73 10.27
N THR A 20 -24.38 -12.45 11.34
CA THR A 20 -23.05 -12.21 11.92
C THR A 20 -21.99 -12.56 10.87
N ILE A 21 -20.79 -11.97 10.98
CA ILE A 21 -19.67 -12.27 10.07
C ILE A 21 -19.42 -13.77 9.99
N TYR A 22 -19.60 -14.47 11.11
CA TYR A 22 -19.52 -15.91 11.19
C TYR A 22 -20.60 -16.59 10.33
N ASP A 23 -21.88 -16.21 10.49
CA ASP A 23 -22.98 -16.77 9.69
C ASP A 23 -22.80 -16.52 8.19
N PHE A 24 -22.18 -15.40 7.81
CA PHE A 24 -21.84 -15.11 6.43
C PHE A 24 -20.87 -16.17 5.87
N PHE A 25 -19.73 -16.39 6.54
CA PHE A 25 -18.73 -17.36 6.09
C PHE A 25 -19.23 -18.81 6.23
N GLU A 26 -20.05 -19.10 7.23
CA GLU A 26 -20.65 -20.42 7.42
C GLU A 26 -21.58 -20.79 6.26
N LYS A 27 -22.36 -19.83 5.74
CA LYS A 27 -23.17 -20.02 4.53
C LYS A 27 -22.34 -20.27 3.27
N GLN A 28 -21.10 -19.81 3.23
CA GLN A 28 -20.18 -19.98 2.08
C GLN A 28 -19.22 -21.16 2.27
N LYS A 29 -19.39 -21.96 3.32
CA LYS A 29 -18.48 -23.03 3.72
C LYS A 29 -18.27 -24.09 2.64
N ASP A 30 -19.30 -24.41 1.87
CA ASP A 30 -19.19 -25.38 0.76
C ASP A 30 -18.30 -24.84 -0.38
N LEU A 31 -18.39 -23.54 -0.70
CA LEU A 31 -17.49 -22.91 -1.67
C LEU A 31 -16.05 -22.92 -1.16
N ILE A 32 -15.85 -22.57 0.12
CA ILE A 32 -14.54 -22.60 0.78
C ILE A 32 -13.97 -24.02 0.77
N LYS A 33 -14.79 -25.03 1.11
CA LYS A 33 -14.42 -26.44 1.12
C LYS A 33 -13.95 -26.93 -0.24
N ASN A 34 -14.59 -26.50 -1.32
CA ASN A 34 -14.22 -26.88 -2.68
C ASN A 34 -12.87 -26.29 -3.12
N ALA A 35 -12.48 -25.13 -2.59
CA ALA A 35 -11.17 -24.52 -2.86
C ALA A 35 -10.05 -25.10 -1.98
N LEU A 36 -10.38 -25.65 -0.81
CA LEU A 36 -9.39 -26.02 0.21
C LEU A 36 -8.52 -27.24 -0.17
N PRO A 37 -7.20 -27.18 0.07
CA PRO A 37 -6.37 -28.37 0.13
C PRO A 37 -6.87 -29.32 1.24
N LYS A 38 -6.72 -30.64 1.03
CA LYS A 38 -7.16 -31.68 1.99
C LYS A 38 -6.59 -31.53 3.42
N THR A 39 -5.53 -30.74 3.59
CA THR A 39 -4.81 -30.52 4.85
C THR A 39 -5.47 -29.47 5.76
N ILE A 40 -6.34 -28.60 5.24
CA ILE A 40 -6.94 -27.50 6.01
C ILE A 40 -8.45 -27.73 6.16
N THR A 41 -8.97 -27.61 7.39
CA THR A 41 -10.40 -27.74 7.64
C THR A 41 -11.17 -26.46 7.30
N PRO A 42 -12.38 -26.55 6.72
CA PRO A 42 -13.22 -25.38 6.44
C PRO A 42 -13.50 -24.52 7.67
N ASP A 43 -13.77 -25.13 8.83
CA ASP A 43 -14.04 -24.42 10.09
C ASP A 43 -12.90 -23.51 10.55
N ARG A 44 -11.66 -23.98 10.37
CA ARG A 44 -10.47 -23.19 10.69
C ARG A 44 -10.39 -21.95 9.80
N MET A 45 -10.71 -22.08 8.52
CA MET A 45 -10.70 -20.94 7.59
C MET A 45 -11.79 -19.93 7.93
N VAL A 46 -13.03 -20.39 8.15
CA VAL A 46 -14.16 -19.53 8.58
C VAL A 46 -13.77 -18.74 9.83
N SER A 47 -13.15 -19.38 10.81
CA SER A 47 -12.68 -18.74 12.05
C SER A 47 -11.61 -17.68 11.79
N LEU A 48 -10.60 -17.99 10.97
CA LEU A 48 -9.52 -17.06 10.65
C LEU A 48 -10.03 -15.85 9.86
N PHE A 49 -10.94 -16.05 8.90
CA PHE A 49 -11.55 -14.95 8.17
C PHE A 49 -12.44 -14.08 9.05
N THR A 50 -13.22 -14.69 9.94
CA THR A 50 -14.01 -13.96 10.93
C THR A 50 -13.10 -13.10 11.81
N MET A 51 -11.94 -13.61 12.22
CA MET A 51 -10.95 -12.85 12.98
C MET A 51 -10.36 -11.69 12.18
N LEU A 52 -9.98 -11.93 10.92
CA LEU A 52 -9.45 -10.91 10.02
C LEU A 52 -10.43 -9.74 9.87
N VAL A 53 -11.68 -10.03 9.57
CA VAL A 53 -12.72 -9.01 9.36
C VAL A 53 -12.98 -8.22 10.65
N LYS A 54 -12.93 -8.87 11.82
CA LYS A 54 -13.01 -8.17 13.12
C LYS A 54 -11.84 -7.21 13.33
N SER A 55 -10.63 -7.58 12.91
CA SER A 55 -9.45 -6.71 13.02
C SER A 55 -9.40 -5.59 11.97
N SER A 56 -10.18 -5.68 10.90
CA SER A 56 -10.24 -4.68 9.83
C SER A 56 -11.70 -4.41 9.43
N PRO A 57 -12.47 -3.66 10.26
CA PRO A 57 -13.90 -3.46 10.07
C PRO A 57 -14.28 -2.84 8.72
N GLU A 58 -13.37 -2.08 8.10
CA GLU A 58 -13.60 -1.46 6.78
C GLU A 58 -13.90 -2.48 5.68
N ILE A 59 -13.41 -3.72 5.83
CA ILE A 59 -13.69 -4.83 4.90
C ILE A 59 -15.19 -5.16 4.88
N MET A 60 -15.92 -4.92 5.98
CA MET A 60 -17.38 -5.14 6.03
C MET A 60 -18.17 -4.20 5.14
N ASN A 61 -17.59 -3.05 4.79
CA ASN A 61 -18.22 -2.07 3.91
C ASN A 61 -17.94 -2.37 2.42
N CYS A 62 -17.20 -3.44 2.13
CA CYS A 62 -16.88 -3.85 0.77
C CYS A 62 -17.88 -4.87 0.22
N SER A 63 -17.90 -5.03 -1.10
CA SER A 63 -18.68 -6.04 -1.79
C SER A 63 -18.35 -7.45 -1.26
N GLN A 64 -19.37 -8.15 -0.78
CA GLN A 64 -19.26 -9.53 -0.29
C GLN A 64 -18.63 -10.47 -1.33
N VAL A 65 -18.93 -10.25 -2.61
CA VAL A 65 -18.40 -11.07 -3.70
C VAL A 65 -16.88 -10.90 -3.82
N SER A 66 -16.39 -9.65 -3.75
CA SER A 66 -14.94 -9.38 -3.79
C SER A 66 -14.20 -9.98 -2.59
N LEU A 67 -14.82 -9.99 -1.41
CA LEU A 67 -14.27 -10.62 -0.21
C LEU A 67 -14.15 -12.15 -0.38
N ILE A 68 -15.21 -12.82 -0.84
CA ILE A 68 -15.19 -14.27 -1.10
C ILE A 68 -14.17 -14.61 -2.18
N ALA A 69 -14.07 -13.79 -3.23
CA ALA A 69 -13.09 -13.99 -4.29
C ALA A 69 -11.64 -13.87 -3.77
N ALA A 70 -11.35 -12.90 -2.90
CA ALA A 70 -10.04 -12.76 -2.25
C ALA A 70 -9.71 -13.94 -1.30
N VAL A 71 -10.72 -14.44 -0.59
CA VAL A 71 -10.65 -15.64 0.26
C VAL A 71 -10.27 -16.86 -0.58
N ILE A 72 -10.97 -17.10 -1.69
CA ILE A 72 -10.70 -18.25 -2.57
C ILE A 72 -9.30 -18.16 -3.18
N GLN A 73 -8.85 -16.98 -3.60
CA GLN A 73 -7.48 -16.78 -4.09
C GLN A 73 -6.43 -17.15 -3.03
N THR A 74 -6.64 -16.74 -1.77
CA THR A 74 -5.75 -17.07 -0.66
C THR A 74 -5.65 -18.58 -0.45
N ILE A 75 -6.80 -19.27 -0.51
CA ILE A 75 -6.88 -20.71 -0.37
C ILE A 75 -6.18 -21.44 -1.53
N GLN A 76 -6.41 -21.00 -2.78
CA GLN A 76 -5.79 -21.58 -3.97
C GLN A 76 -4.26 -21.44 -3.96
N LEU A 77 -3.75 -20.34 -3.39
CA LEU A 77 -2.32 -20.14 -3.16
C LEU A 77 -1.79 -20.92 -1.95
N GLY A 78 -2.64 -21.61 -1.20
CA GLY A 78 -2.25 -22.39 -0.02
C GLY A 78 -1.80 -21.54 1.16
N PHE A 79 -2.27 -20.29 1.26
CA PHE A 79 -1.97 -19.41 2.37
C PHE A 79 -3.10 -19.36 3.40
N LEU A 80 -2.76 -18.93 4.61
CA LEU A 80 -3.72 -18.58 5.65
C LEU A 80 -3.82 -17.05 5.76
N PRO A 81 -5.01 -16.49 6.03
CA PRO A 81 -5.22 -15.04 6.13
C PRO A 81 -4.75 -14.51 7.50
N ILE A 82 -3.45 -14.68 7.80
CA ILE A 82 -2.84 -14.26 9.07
C ILE A 82 -1.94 -13.05 8.78
N PRO A 83 -2.35 -11.82 9.16
CA PRO A 83 -1.61 -10.60 8.81
C PRO A 83 -0.14 -10.60 9.23
N SER A 84 0.19 -11.17 10.41
CA SER A 84 1.56 -11.23 10.93
C SER A 84 2.53 -12.08 10.10
N THR A 85 2.01 -12.98 9.24
CA THR A 85 2.86 -13.78 8.34
C THR A 85 3.40 -12.96 7.17
N GLY A 86 2.73 -11.86 6.81
CA GLY A 86 3.07 -11.04 5.63
C GLY A 86 2.90 -11.76 4.29
N HIS A 87 2.14 -12.86 4.25
CA HIS A 87 1.89 -13.60 3.02
C HIS A 87 0.83 -12.94 2.14
N VAL A 88 -0.29 -12.53 2.73
CA VAL A 88 -1.44 -12.02 2.01
C VAL A 88 -2.07 -10.86 2.77
N TYR A 89 -2.59 -9.89 2.03
CA TYR A 89 -3.26 -8.71 2.55
C TYR A 89 -4.58 -8.48 1.82
N TYR A 90 -5.54 -7.91 2.54
CA TYR A 90 -6.88 -7.59 2.05
C TYR A 90 -7.06 -6.10 2.21
N VAL A 91 -7.12 -5.38 1.09
CA VAL A 91 -7.14 -3.92 1.11
C VAL A 91 -8.45 -3.44 0.49
N PRO A 92 -9.26 -2.65 1.20
CA PRO A 92 -10.42 -1.98 0.63
C PRO A 92 -9.99 -0.96 -0.44
N PHE A 93 -10.58 -1.05 -1.63
CA PHE A 93 -10.43 -0.06 -2.69
C PHE A 93 -11.79 0.41 -3.17
N ALA A 94 -11.93 1.71 -3.42
CA ALA A 94 -13.10 2.27 -4.08
C ALA A 94 -12.90 2.20 -5.60
N ASN A 95 -13.69 1.38 -6.29
CA ASN A 95 -13.64 1.26 -7.74
C ASN A 95 -14.87 1.91 -8.37
N ARG A 96 -14.63 2.79 -9.35
CA ARG A 96 -15.68 3.34 -10.18
C ARG A 96 -16.03 2.36 -11.29
N LYS A 97 -17.24 1.80 -11.30
CA LYS A 97 -17.73 0.91 -12.36
C LYS A 97 -18.07 1.70 -13.62
N LYS A 98 -18.28 1.00 -14.74
CA LYS A 98 -18.54 1.61 -16.07
C LYS A 98 -19.82 2.44 -16.12
N ASP A 99 -20.78 2.12 -15.26
CA ASP A 99 -22.04 2.84 -15.08
C ASP A 99 -21.89 4.12 -14.22
N GLY A 100 -20.66 4.41 -13.76
CA GLY A 100 -20.36 5.56 -12.91
C GLY A 100 -20.55 5.31 -11.42
N THR A 101 -21.05 4.14 -11.02
CA THR A 101 -21.22 3.79 -9.59
C THR A 101 -19.86 3.55 -8.92
N ILE A 102 -19.72 3.97 -7.66
CA ILE A 102 -18.52 3.68 -6.86
C ILE A 102 -18.85 2.51 -5.94
N VAL A 103 -18.10 1.42 -6.09
CA VAL A 103 -18.23 0.22 -5.26
C VAL A 103 -16.94 0.03 -4.48
N LYS A 104 -17.05 -0.11 -3.16
CA LYS A 104 -15.91 -0.54 -2.33
C LYS A 104 -15.73 -2.04 -2.49
N GLU A 105 -14.55 -2.47 -2.89
CA GLU A 105 -14.20 -3.86 -3.15
C GLU A 105 -12.92 -4.24 -2.41
N VAL A 106 -12.83 -5.50 -2.01
CA VAL A 106 -11.63 -6.05 -1.39
C VAL A 106 -10.65 -6.44 -2.48
N GLN A 107 -9.48 -5.81 -2.50
CA GLN A 107 -8.36 -6.25 -3.32
C GLN A 107 -7.51 -7.24 -2.54
N PHE A 108 -7.28 -8.40 -3.16
CA PHE A 108 -6.28 -9.35 -2.71
C PHE A 108 -4.89 -8.87 -3.14
N ILE A 109 -3.98 -8.76 -2.18
CA ILE A 109 -2.57 -8.40 -2.43
C ILE A 109 -1.70 -9.52 -1.89
N LEU A 110 -0.87 -10.10 -2.76
CA LEU A 110 0.15 -11.05 -2.35
C LEU A 110 1.33 -10.27 -1.77
N GLY A 111 1.64 -10.52 -0.51
CA GLY A 111 2.78 -9.91 0.17
C GLY A 111 4.11 -10.45 -0.36
N TYR A 112 5.19 -9.70 -0.14
CA TYR A 112 6.52 -10.08 -0.62
C TYR A 112 6.98 -11.43 -0.03
N LYS A 113 6.66 -11.71 1.25
CA LYS A 113 6.96 -13.01 1.88
C LYS A 113 6.15 -14.14 1.26
N GLY A 114 4.89 -13.86 0.89
CA GLY A 114 4.04 -14.80 0.14
C GLY A 114 4.63 -15.11 -1.23
N MET A 115 5.19 -14.12 -1.93
CA MET A 115 5.89 -14.34 -3.20
C MET A 115 7.15 -15.21 -3.01
N ILE A 116 7.95 -14.96 -1.97
CA ILE A 116 9.12 -15.78 -1.64
C ILE A 116 8.70 -17.23 -1.40
N ASP A 117 7.70 -17.46 -0.53
CA ASP A 117 7.22 -18.80 -0.21
C ASP A 117 6.70 -19.52 -1.47
N LEU A 118 5.92 -18.83 -2.29
CA LEU A 118 5.37 -19.39 -3.52
C LEU A 118 6.48 -19.81 -4.51
N ILE A 119 7.46 -18.94 -4.74
CA ILE A 119 8.60 -19.24 -5.61
C ILE A 119 9.45 -20.36 -5.02
N ASN A 120 9.64 -20.39 -3.70
CA ASN A 120 10.48 -21.39 -3.03
C ASN A 120 9.89 -22.80 -3.05
N ARG A 121 8.58 -22.95 -3.25
CA ARG A 121 7.93 -24.24 -3.55
C ARG A 121 8.36 -24.82 -4.90
N SER A 122 8.87 -24.01 -5.82
CA SER A 122 9.44 -24.47 -7.09
C SER A 122 10.63 -25.39 -6.86
N ARG A 123 10.77 -26.42 -7.69
CA ARG A 123 11.97 -27.27 -7.71
C ARG A 123 13.16 -26.57 -8.36
N ASP A 124 12.90 -25.64 -9.27
CA ASP A 124 13.91 -25.10 -10.19
C ASP A 124 14.42 -23.72 -9.77
N ALA A 125 13.70 -23.04 -8.87
CA ALA A 125 14.05 -21.70 -8.43
C ALA A 125 13.83 -21.50 -6.92
N ALA A 126 14.56 -20.54 -6.34
CA ALA A 126 14.28 -19.97 -5.03
C ALA A 126 14.57 -18.47 -5.03
N VAL A 127 13.86 -17.73 -4.18
CA VAL A 127 14.26 -16.41 -3.70
C VAL A 127 14.92 -16.59 -2.34
N LEU A 128 16.14 -16.08 -2.21
CA LEU A 128 16.94 -16.16 -0.99
C LEU A 128 16.65 -15.01 -0.04
N CYS A 129 16.61 -13.79 -0.58
CA CYS A 129 16.30 -12.59 0.19
C CYS A 129 15.85 -11.43 -0.70
N ALA A 130 15.23 -10.43 -0.08
CA ALA A 130 15.01 -9.12 -0.66
C ALA A 130 15.19 -8.07 0.43
N GLU A 131 16.06 -7.09 0.18
CA GLU A 131 16.44 -6.09 1.18
C GLU A 131 16.53 -4.68 0.59
N CYS A 132 16.14 -3.70 1.41
CA CYS A 132 16.32 -2.29 1.11
C CYS A 132 17.76 -1.88 1.45
N VAL A 133 18.31 -1.03 0.61
CA VAL A 133 19.60 -0.37 0.77
C VAL A 133 19.34 1.08 1.14
N TYR A 134 20.04 1.57 2.15
CA TYR A 134 19.86 2.92 2.66
C TYR A 134 21.14 3.73 2.47
N GLU A 135 21.02 5.06 2.51
CA GLU A 135 22.09 6.03 2.23
C GLU A 135 23.41 5.73 2.96
N ASN A 136 23.32 5.31 4.22
CA ASN A 136 24.49 5.10 5.07
C ASN A 136 24.94 3.64 5.13
N ASP A 137 24.34 2.73 4.36
CA ASP A 137 24.82 1.35 4.25
C ASP A 137 26.06 1.27 3.35
N TYR A 138 26.97 0.35 3.64
CA TYR A 138 27.98 -0.02 2.65
C TYR A 138 27.32 -0.90 1.59
N PHE A 139 27.22 -0.39 0.37
CA PHE A 139 26.64 -1.11 -0.75
C PHE A 139 27.51 -0.98 -1.99
N GLU A 140 27.84 -2.13 -2.59
CA GLU A 140 28.63 -2.24 -3.80
C GLU A 140 28.01 -3.32 -4.68
N TYR A 141 27.83 -3.02 -5.96
CA TYR A 141 27.39 -4.02 -6.92
C TYR A 141 28.04 -3.78 -8.27
N SER A 142 28.20 -4.86 -9.02
CA SER A 142 28.63 -4.82 -10.41
C SER A 142 27.84 -5.84 -11.21
N LEU A 143 27.46 -5.43 -12.42
CA LEU A 143 26.86 -6.29 -13.42
C LEU A 143 27.95 -6.73 -14.41
N GLY A 144 27.73 -7.83 -15.11
CA GLY A 144 28.68 -8.36 -16.08
C GLY A 144 28.67 -9.89 -16.07
N LEU A 145 29.72 -10.48 -16.65
CA LEU A 145 29.87 -11.95 -16.70
C LEU A 145 29.99 -12.58 -15.31
N ASN A 146 30.55 -11.83 -14.35
CA ASN A 146 30.70 -12.25 -12.96
C ASN A 146 30.06 -11.18 -12.06
N PRO A 147 28.73 -11.22 -11.90
CA PRO A 147 28.01 -10.20 -11.13
C PRO A 147 28.36 -10.31 -9.64
N VAL A 148 28.56 -9.16 -8.99
CA VAL A 148 28.88 -9.05 -7.55
C VAL A 148 27.86 -8.17 -6.87
N LEU A 149 27.43 -8.57 -5.66
CA LEU A 149 26.62 -7.74 -4.78
C LEU A 149 27.13 -7.90 -3.35
N ILE A 150 27.54 -6.79 -2.75
CA ILE A 150 27.98 -6.70 -1.36
C ILE A 150 27.13 -5.66 -0.66
N HIS A 151 26.41 -6.10 0.37
CA HIS A 151 25.63 -5.21 1.22
C HIS A 151 26.00 -5.47 2.68
N ARG A 152 26.48 -4.43 3.37
CA ARG A 152 26.74 -4.45 4.81
C ARG A 152 25.89 -3.35 5.45
N PRO A 153 24.71 -3.70 6.00
CA PRO A 153 23.83 -2.73 6.64
C PRO A 153 24.52 -2.04 7.81
N THR A 154 24.30 -0.74 7.92
CA THR A 154 24.72 0.02 9.11
C THR A 154 23.73 -0.24 10.25
N LYS A 155 24.25 -0.36 11.49
CA LYS A 155 23.44 -0.71 12.66
C LYS A 155 22.48 0.40 13.09
N GLU A 156 22.89 1.65 12.95
CA GLU A 156 22.15 2.83 13.40
C GLU A 156 22.16 3.91 12.33
N ASN A 157 21.16 4.79 12.34
CA ASN A 157 21.06 5.94 11.44
C ASN A 157 21.24 5.57 9.95
N ARG A 158 20.53 4.55 9.47
CA ARG A 158 20.68 4.05 8.08
C ARG A 158 20.37 5.09 7.00
N GLY A 159 19.60 6.13 7.33
CA GLY A 159 19.21 7.19 6.39
C GLY A 159 17.97 6.82 5.58
N GLN A 160 17.78 7.46 4.42
CA GLN A 160 16.68 7.14 3.53
C GLN A 160 16.99 5.91 2.66
N ILE A 161 15.95 5.27 2.12
CA ILE A 161 16.10 4.17 1.17
C ILE A 161 16.61 4.74 -0.16
N ILE A 162 17.71 4.18 -0.68
CA ILE A 162 18.29 4.55 -1.99
C ILE A 162 18.03 3.49 -3.06
N GLY A 163 17.61 2.31 -2.66
CA GLY A 163 17.26 1.24 -3.58
C GLY A 163 16.86 -0.04 -2.87
N VAL A 164 16.58 -1.07 -3.65
CA VAL A 164 16.19 -2.38 -3.17
C VAL A 164 16.80 -3.45 -4.07
N TYR A 165 17.23 -4.56 -3.49
CA TYR A 165 17.65 -5.72 -4.27
C TYR A 165 16.91 -6.97 -3.84
N ALA A 166 16.85 -7.94 -4.74
CA ALA A 166 16.43 -9.30 -4.45
C ALA A 166 17.43 -10.30 -5.04
N ILE A 167 17.73 -11.35 -4.28
CA ILE A 167 18.63 -12.42 -4.70
C ILE A 167 17.80 -13.69 -4.89
N GLY A 168 17.94 -14.29 -6.06
CA GLY A 168 17.38 -15.58 -6.42
C GLY A 168 18.46 -16.61 -6.70
N LYS A 169 18.03 -17.86 -6.78
CA LYS A 169 18.86 -19.00 -7.11
C LYS A 169 18.13 -19.86 -8.13
N ASN A 170 18.80 -20.15 -9.25
CA ASN A 170 18.42 -21.26 -10.10
C ASN A 170 18.93 -22.55 -9.45
N LYS A 171 18.01 -23.41 -9.01
CA LYS A 171 18.34 -24.64 -8.29
C LYS A 171 18.91 -25.72 -9.21
N VAL A 172 18.67 -25.63 -10.52
CA VAL A 172 19.11 -26.63 -11.51
C VAL A 172 20.59 -26.45 -11.85
N VAL A 173 21.00 -25.21 -12.15
CA VAL A 173 22.40 -24.89 -12.51
C VAL A 173 23.22 -24.33 -11.34
N ASP A 174 22.62 -24.25 -10.15
CA ASP A 174 23.20 -23.73 -8.91
C ASP A 174 23.67 -22.26 -8.97
N GLU A 175 23.17 -21.49 -9.94
CA GLU A 175 23.55 -20.10 -10.16
C GLU A 175 22.72 -19.12 -9.30
N LYS A 176 23.39 -18.09 -8.78
CA LYS A 176 22.73 -16.97 -8.08
C LYS A 176 22.54 -15.81 -9.04
N ILE A 177 21.34 -15.26 -9.04
CA ILE A 177 20.96 -14.11 -9.85
C ILE A 177 20.48 -13.04 -8.88
N PHE A 178 20.83 -11.77 -9.11
CA PHE A 178 20.23 -10.68 -8.36
C PHE A 178 19.64 -9.63 -9.31
N VAL A 179 18.68 -8.90 -8.78
CA VAL A 179 18.22 -7.64 -9.37
C VAL A 179 18.40 -6.55 -8.34
N TYR A 180 18.82 -5.37 -8.79
CA TYR A 180 18.85 -4.16 -7.99
C TYR A 180 17.98 -3.12 -8.70
N LEU A 181 17.18 -2.39 -7.92
CA LEU A 181 16.37 -1.29 -8.39
C LEU A 181 16.78 -0.04 -7.61
N THR A 182 17.02 1.05 -8.33
CA THR A 182 17.26 2.35 -7.69
C THR A 182 15.95 2.89 -7.10
N ARG A 183 16.06 3.85 -6.18
CA ARG A 183 14.89 4.58 -5.67
C ARG A 183 14.02 5.13 -6.81
N ASP A 184 14.62 5.71 -7.84
CA ASP A 184 13.88 6.26 -8.98
C ASP A 184 13.07 5.20 -9.73
N GLU A 185 13.61 3.99 -9.88
CA GLU A 185 12.88 2.89 -10.52
C GLU A 185 11.72 2.41 -9.65
N ILE A 186 11.90 2.39 -8.33
CA ILE A 186 10.81 2.09 -7.38
C ILE A 186 9.73 3.16 -7.46
N GLU A 187 10.11 4.44 -7.51
CA GLU A 187 9.16 5.55 -7.62
C GLU A 187 8.39 5.54 -8.94
N LYS A 188 9.01 5.11 -10.04
CA LYS A 188 8.30 4.88 -11.30
C LYS A 188 7.23 3.80 -11.16
N VAL A 189 7.52 2.72 -10.43
CA VAL A 189 6.52 1.67 -10.14
C VAL A 189 5.44 2.18 -9.21
N ARG A 190 5.78 2.97 -8.19
CA ARG A 190 4.81 3.63 -7.30
C ARG A 190 3.89 4.56 -8.09
N ALA A 191 4.43 5.42 -8.94
CA ALA A 191 3.66 6.36 -9.76
C ALA A 191 2.72 5.64 -10.75
N ALA A 192 3.12 4.48 -11.26
CA ALA A 192 2.27 3.65 -12.11
C ALA A 192 1.18 2.88 -11.33
N SER A 193 1.26 2.81 -10.00
CA SER A 193 0.26 2.17 -9.15
C SER A 193 -0.93 3.10 -8.92
N LYS A 194 -2.16 2.55 -8.99
CA LYS A 194 -3.45 3.28 -8.88
C LYS A 194 -3.51 4.30 -7.76
N SER A 195 -2.95 3.91 -6.63
CA SER A 195 -3.02 4.69 -5.39
C SER A 195 -1.62 4.96 -4.88
N GLY A 196 -0.58 4.96 -5.72
CA GLY A 196 0.82 5.12 -5.27
C GLY A 196 1.03 6.29 -4.31
N ASN A 197 0.32 7.39 -4.51
CA ASN A 197 0.40 8.62 -3.71
C ASN A 197 -0.74 8.80 -2.70
N ALA A 198 -1.73 7.90 -2.66
CA ALA A 198 -2.83 8.04 -1.73
C ALA A 198 -2.39 7.75 -0.29
N GLU A 199 -2.90 8.47 0.70
CA GLU A 199 -2.53 8.28 2.11
C GLU A 199 -2.81 6.85 2.62
N TYR A 200 -3.88 6.23 2.11
CA TYR A 200 -4.24 4.85 2.44
C TYR A 200 -3.44 3.79 1.68
N SER A 201 -2.54 4.21 0.79
CA SER A 201 -1.79 3.31 -0.09
C SER A 201 -0.81 2.43 0.67
N PRO A 202 -0.65 1.17 0.23
CA PRO A 202 0.44 0.34 0.70
C PRO A 202 1.82 0.97 0.49
N TRP A 203 1.97 1.82 -0.52
CA TRP A 203 3.22 2.53 -0.79
C TRP A 203 3.56 3.61 0.24
N VAL A 204 2.54 4.21 0.89
CA VAL A 204 2.75 5.20 1.95
C VAL A 204 2.96 4.51 3.30
N LYS A 205 2.12 3.50 3.61
CA LYS A 205 2.16 2.80 4.91
C LYS A 205 3.27 1.77 5.03
N TRP A 206 3.60 1.08 3.93
CA TRP A 206 4.50 -0.07 3.90
C TRP A 206 5.47 -0.01 2.70
N TYR A 207 6.12 1.15 2.52
CA TYR A 207 7.01 1.41 1.39
C TYR A 207 8.08 0.32 1.20
N GLU A 208 8.74 -0.10 2.29
CA GLU A 208 9.78 -1.14 2.23
C GLU A 208 9.24 -2.49 1.73
N GLU A 209 8.06 -2.89 2.18
CA GLU A 209 7.45 -4.15 1.75
C GLU A 209 7.09 -4.08 0.26
N MET A 210 6.60 -2.94 -0.21
CA MET A 210 6.27 -2.72 -1.62
C MET A 210 7.51 -2.65 -2.51
N ALA A 211 8.59 -2.03 -2.03
CA ALA A 211 9.88 -2.04 -2.71
C ALA A 211 10.43 -3.47 -2.85
N LYS A 212 10.43 -4.25 -1.75
CA LYS A 212 10.87 -5.65 -1.76
C LYS A 212 10.01 -6.51 -2.68
N LYS A 213 8.68 -6.34 -2.64
CA LYS A 213 7.74 -6.99 -3.55
C LYS A 213 8.09 -6.70 -5.01
N THR A 214 8.39 -5.44 -5.33
CA THR A 214 8.77 -5.01 -6.68
C THR A 214 10.07 -5.65 -7.14
N ALA A 215 11.10 -5.71 -6.29
CA ALA A 215 12.35 -6.40 -6.59
C ALA A 215 12.12 -7.89 -6.89
N ILE A 216 11.29 -8.56 -6.07
CA ILE A 216 10.96 -9.98 -6.28
C ILE A 216 10.18 -10.19 -7.57
N LYS A 217 9.20 -9.33 -7.90
CA LYS A 217 8.47 -9.39 -9.20
C LYS A 217 9.43 -9.24 -10.38
N ARG A 218 10.48 -8.41 -10.28
CA ARG A 218 11.52 -8.27 -11.32
C ARG A 218 12.41 -9.50 -11.40
N LEU A 219 12.86 -10.01 -10.26
CA LEU A 219 13.67 -11.22 -10.16
C LEU A 219 12.95 -12.45 -10.71
N ALA A 220 11.65 -12.58 -10.43
CA ALA A 220 10.82 -13.70 -10.88
C ALA A 220 10.79 -13.86 -12.41
N LYS A 221 10.97 -12.77 -13.17
CA LYS A 221 11.04 -12.80 -14.63
C LYS A 221 12.34 -13.43 -15.17
N LEU A 222 13.38 -13.47 -14.33
CA LEU A 222 14.70 -14.04 -14.68
C LEU A 222 14.84 -15.49 -14.22
N LEU A 223 14.01 -15.94 -13.28
CA LEU A 223 14.07 -17.29 -12.73
C LEU A 223 13.30 -18.28 -13.62
N PRO A 224 13.76 -19.54 -13.70
CA PRO A 224 13.02 -20.60 -14.40
C PRO A 224 11.81 -21.04 -13.56
N LEU A 225 10.72 -20.28 -13.65
CA LEU A 225 9.47 -20.58 -12.94
C LEU A 225 8.53 -21.42 -13.81
N SER A 226 7.82 -22.37 -13.20
CA SER A 226 6.74 -23.09 -13.89
C SER A 226 5.62 -22.14 -14.30
N ILE A 227 4.87 -22.51 -15.34
CA ILE A 227 3.74 -21.73 -15.85
C ILE A 227 2.70 -21.47 -14.74
N ASP A 228 2.47 -22.44 -13.86
CA ASP A 228 1.50 -22.32 -12.77
C ASP A 228 1.91 -21.25 -11.76
N ILE A 229 3.18 -21.21 -11.35
CA ILE A 229 3.69 -20.17 -10.44
C ILE A 229 3.64 -18.80 -11.12
N GLN A 230 3.99 -18.73 -12.40
CA GLN A 230 3.90 -17.47 -13.16
C GLN A 230 2.47 -16.94 -13.21
N LYS A 231 1.47 -17.81 -13.46
CA LYS A 231 0.04 -17.44 -13.42
C LYS A 231 -0.39 -16.94 -12.05
N GLN A 232 0.00 -17.63 -10.99
CA GLN A 232 -0.31 -17.25 -9.61
C GLN A 232 0.31 -15.90 -9.23
N LEU A 233 1.55 -15.61 -9.66
CA LEU A 233 2.16 -14.30 -9.46
C LEU A 233 1.48 -13.20 -10.29
N ALA A 234 0.94 -13.54 -11.46
CA ALA A 234 0.22 -12.60 -12.32
C ALA A 234 -1.18 -12.23 -11.79
N THR A 235 -1.78 -13.04 -10.92
CA THR A 235 -3.07 -12.72 -10.27
C THR A 235 -2.97 -11.71 -9.13
N ASP A 236 -1.75 -11.41 -8.66
CA ASP A 236 -1.51 -10.38 -7.66
C ASP A 236 -2.06 -9.00 -8.11
N GLU A 237 -2.62 -8.25 -7.18
CA GLU A 237 -3.20 -6.91 -7.41
C GLU A 237 -4.39 -6.89 -8.39
N THR A 238 -5.07 -8.02 -8.59
CA THR A 238 -6.32 -8.07 -9.40
C THR A 238 -7.55 -8.07 -8.52
N ILE A 239 -8.63 -7.40 -8.97
CA ILE A 239 -9.93 -7.44 -8.31
C ILE A 239 -10.85 -8.35 -9.12
N LYS A 240 -11.35 -9.37 -8.43
CA LYS A 240 -12.17 -10.44 -8.99
C LYS A 240 -13.60 -10.25 -8.49
N THR A 241 -14.53 -10.04 -9.40
CA THR A 241 -15.97 -9.81 -9.10
C THR A 241 -16.83 -11.04 -9.34
N GLU A 242 -16.22 -12.12 -9.84
CA GLU A 242 -16.86 -13.41 -10.05
C GLU A 242 -16.10 -14.50 -9.31
N ILE A 243 -16.82 -15.56 -8.92
CA ILE A 243 -16.26 -16.72 -8.24
C ILE A 243 -16.17 -17.87 -9.24
N ALA A 244 -14.97 -18.42 -9.43
CA ALA A 244 -14.74 -19.59 -10.27
C ALA A 244 -13.86 -20.64 -9.56
N PRO A 245 -13.92 -21.91 -9.98
CA PRO A 245 -13.06 -22.97 -9.44
C PRO A 245 -11.57 -22.69 -9.60
N ASP A 246 -11.19 -21.97 -10.66
CA ASP A 246 -9.85 -21.45 -10.91
C ASP A 246 -9.92 -19.91 -11.00
N MET A 247 -9.41 -19.21 -10.00
CA MET A 247 -9.47 -17.75 -9.97
C MET A 247 -8.47 -17.12 -10.94
N THR A 248 -7.49 -17.86 -11.48
CA THR A 248 -6.54 -17.31 -12.46
C THR A 248 -7.21 -16.95 -13.79
N ILE A 249 -8.35 -17.58 -14.10
CA ILE A 249 -9.08 -17.39 -15.36
C ILE A 249 -10.10 -16.24 -15.27
N VAL A 250 -10.58 -15.93 -14.06
CA VAL A 250 -11.57 -14.86 -13.84
C VAL A 250 -11.00 -13.52 -14.30
N LYS A 251 -11.79 -12.79 -15.08
CA LYS A 251 -11.39 -11.50 -15.64
C LYS A 251 -11.10 -10.49 -14.53
N ASP A 252 -10.02 -9.75 -14.72
CA ASP A 252 -9.74 -8.57 -13.90
C ASP A 252 -10.71 -7.44 -14.28
N GLU A 253 -11.59 -7.05 -13.35
CA GLU A 253 -12.55 -5.95 -13.54
C GLU A 253 -12.08 -4.62 -12.94
N THR A 254 -10.81 -4.53 -12.55
CA THR A 254 -10.33 -3.29 -11.96
C THR A 254 -10.46 -2.14 -12.98
N ASN A 255 -11.31 -1.15 -12.71
CA ASN A 255 -11.48 0.03 -13.57
C ASN A 255 -10.58 1.16 -13.06
N TRP A 256 -9.87 1.85 -13.96
CA TRP A 256 -8.69 2.68 -13.63
C TRP A 256 -8.95 4.20 -13.69
N ASN A 257 -10.21 4.65 -13.78
CA ASN A 257 -10.55 6.08 -13.75
C ASN A 257 -11.25 6.46 -12.44
N SER A 258 -10.53 7.13 -11.54
CA SER A 258 -11.11 7.90 -10.44
C SER A 258 -10.43 9.26 -10.37
N GLU A 259 -11.07 10.26 -10.96
CA GLU A 259 -10.95 11.65 -10.47
C GLU A 259 -11.40 11.65 -9.01
N GLU A 260 -10.62 12.34 -8.19
CA GLU A 260 -10.69 12.36 -6.72
C GLU A 260 -11.99 12.99 -6.22
N GLU A 261 -12.67 12.32 -5.27
CA GLU A 261 -13.50 13.01 -4.29
C GLU A 261 -13.27 12.42 -2.90
N GLN A 262 -12.63 13.22 -2.05
CA GLN A 262 -12.42 12.95 -0.63
C GLN A 262 -13.73 13.19 0.14
N SER A 263 -14.27 12.17 0.80
CA SER A 263 -15.29 12.37 1.84
C SER A 263 -14.64 12.29 3.21
N SER A 264 -14.50 13.45 3.85
CA SER A 264 -14.07 13.64 5.24
C SER A 264 -14.92 12.82 6.22
N PHE A 265 -14.29 12.03 7.08
CA PHE A 265 -14.89 11.53 8.30
C PHE A 265 -14.06 12.00 9.49
N THR A 266 -14.65 12.92 10.26
CA THR A 266 -14.22 13.35 11.57
C THR A 266 -14.48 12.24 12.59
N SER A 267 -13.51 11.96 13.45
CA SER A 267 -13.72 11.22 14.69
C SER A 267 -13.36 12.10 15.89
N GLU A 268 -14.36 12.29 16.76
CA GLU A 268 -14.32 13.08 17.98
C GLU A 268 -13.38 12.51 19.05
N LYS A 269 -12.93 13.43 19.90
CA LYS A 269 -11.92 13.31 20.97
C LYS A 269 -12.35 12.39 22.12
N GLN A 270 -11.39 11.66 22.67
CA GLN A 270 -11.32 11.43 24.12
C GLN A 270 -9.96 11.88 24.68
N THR A 271 -10.07 12.59 25.79
CA THR A 271 -9.05 13.44 26.44
C THR A 271 -8.47 12.72 27.65
N THR A 272 -7.14 12.68 27.81
CA THR A 272 -6.49 12.65 29.14
C THR A 272 -5.04 13.15 29.10
N GLN A 273 -4.86 14.38 29.60
CA GLN A 273 -3.75 14.93 30.40
C GLN A 273 -2.28 14.77 29.95
N THR A 274 -1.84 15.80 29.23
CA THR A 274 -0.66 16.65 29.45
C THR A 274 0.55 16.07 30.19
N ASN A 275 1.57 15.69 29.43
CA ASN A 275 2.97 16.01 29.75
C ASN A 275 3.61 16.59 28.48
N VAL A 276 3.96 17.88 28.55
CA VAL A 276 4.53 18.65 27.45
C VAL A 276 5.99 18.21 27.25
N ILE A 277 6.24 17.48 26.17
CA ILE A 277 7.54 17.47 25.50
C ILE A 277 7.23 17.71 24.02
N GLU A 278 7.36 18.97 23.60
CA GLU A 278 7.26 19.41 22.22
C GLU A 278 8.40 18.78 21.39
N VAL A 279 8.06 18.17 20.26
CA VAL A 279 9.01 17.98 19.16
C VAL A 279 8.36 18.53 17.90
N THR A 280 8.67 19.79 17.62
CA THR A 280 8.35 20.52 16.39
C THR A 280 9.09 19.94 15.17
N PRO A 281 8.50 19.98 13.97
CA PRO A 281 9.25 19.79 12.73
C PRO A 281 10.22 20.96 12.58
N ARG A 282 11.49 20.67 12.27
CA ARG A 282 12.58 21.65 12.18
C ARG A 282 12.27 22.67 11.07
N SER A 283 11.67 23.80 11.41
CA SER A 283 11.66 25.00 10.57
C SER A 283 13.10 25.52 10.50
N THR A 284 13.64 25.66 9.29
CA THR A 284 15.02 26.16 9.13
C THR A 284 15.05 27.71 9.02
N ILE A 285 13.87 28.35 9.10
CA ILE A 285 13.68 29.80 9.18
C ILE A 285 12.86 30.15 10.44
N THR A 286 13.06 31.35 10.96
CA THR A 286 12.30 31.88 12.09
C THR A 286 10.86 32.24 11.69
N GLU A 287 9.91 32.11 12.61
CA GLU A 287 8.49 32.50 12.41
C GLU A 287 8.37 33.97 11.94
N LYS A 288 9.29 34.82 12.41
CA LYS A 288 9.39 36.22 11.98
C LYS A 288 9.74 36.37 10.50
N GLN A 289 10.67 35.56 9.98
CA GLN A 289 11.03 35.57 8.56
C GLN A 289 9.91 34.99 7.70
N GLU A 290 9.28 33.90 8.14
CA GLU A 290 8.17 33.28 7.43
C GLU A 290 7.00 34.27 7.27
N ASN A 291 6.63 34.96 8.35
CA ASN A 291 5.57 35.97 8.32
C ASN A 291 5.95 37.20 7.45
N ALA A 292 7.21 37.63 7.48
CA ALA A 292 7.69 38.72 6.63
C ALA A 292 7.59 38.37 5.14
N ILE A 293 7.98 37.15 4.74
CA ILE A 293 7.87 36.68 3.36
C ILE A 293 6.40 36.65 2.92
N LYS A 294 5.50 36.11 3.76
CA LYS A 294 4.06 36.04 3.46
C LYS A 294 3.45 37.43 3.25
N GLU A 295 3.75 38.39 4.11
CA GLU A 295 3.22 39.76 4.00
C GLU A 295 3.74 40.47 2.74
N LEU A 296 5.05 40.39 2.46
CA LEU A 296 5.64 41.00 1.27
C LEU A 296 5.14 40.34 -0.04
N ALA A 297 4.95 39.02 -0.02
CA ALA A 297 4.42 38.26 -1.15
C ALA A 297 2.95 38.61 -1.43
N LYS A 298 2.11 38.71 -0.39
CA LYS A 298 0.72 39.16 -0.51
C LYS A 298 0.63 40.56 -1.09
N LYS A 299 1.49 41.47 -0.63
CA LYS A 299 1.57 42.84 -1.16
C LYS A 299 1.90 42.87 -2.66
N ARG A 300 2.74 41.94 -3.13
CA ARG A 300 3.22 41.90 -4.52
C ARG A 300 2.30 41.19 -5.50
N TYR A 301 1.79 40.02 -5.09
CA TYR A 301 1.14 39.05 -5.96
C TYR A 301 -0.36 38.86 -5.63
N ALA A 302 -0.88 39.60 -4.65
CA ALA A 302 -2.28 39.54 -4.21
C ALA A 302 -2.73 38.10 -3.96
N GLU A 303 -3.86 37.67 -4.54
CA GLU A 303 -4.44 36.32 -4.33
C GLU A 303 -3.56 35.17 -4.85
N LYS A 304 -2.63 35.45 -5.77
CA LYS A 304 -1.75 34.42 -6.37
C LYS A 304 -0.42 34.23 -5.65
N TRP A 305 -0.21 34.90 -4.51
CA TRP A 305 1.07 34.93 -3.81
C TRP A 305 1.63 33.55 -3.42
N GLN A 306 0.75 32.59 -3.12
CA GLN A 306 1.17 31.24 -2.72
C GLN A 306 1.86 30.51 -3.87
N VAL A 307 1.26 30.54 -5.06
CA VAL A 307 1.78 29.85 -6.24
C VAL A 307 3.07 30.52 -6.73
N GLU A 308 3.10 31.85 -6.76
CA GLU A 308 4.27 32.60 -7.23
C GLU A 308 5.49 32.43 -6.31
N ILE A 309 5.29 32.43 -5.00
CA ILE A 309 6.39 32.21 -4.05
C ILE A 309 6.92 30.79 -4.13
N LEU A 310 6.04 29.78 -4.24
CA LEU A 310 6.47 28.38 -4.36
C LEU A 310 7.26 28.14 -5.65
N ASN A 311 6.81 28.69 -6.78
CA ASN A 311 7.54 28.62 -8.03
C ASN A 311 8.91 29.32 -7.93
N ARG A 312 8.96 30.48 -7.29
CA ARG A 312 10.18 31.25 -7.13
C ARG A 312 11.21 30.53 -6.28
N ILE A 313 10.83 30.06 -5.09
CA ILE A 313 11.76 29.33 -4.21
C ILE A 313 12.20 27.99 -4.82
N GLY A 314 11.34 27.35 -5.61
CA GLY A 314 11.70 26.17 -6.39
C GLY A 314 12.75 26.49 -7.46
N SER A 315 12.59 27.62 -8.16
CA SER A 315 13.52 28.03 -9.22
C SER A 315 14.85 28.59 -8.72
N GLU A 316 14.85 29.38 -7.65
CA GLU A 316 16.02 30.11 -7.16
C GLU A 316 16.84 29.30 -6.15
N PHE A 317 16.16 28.46 -5.36
CA PHE A 317 16.78 27.75 -4.23
C PHE A 317 16.60 26.23 -4.29
N GLY A 318 15.83 25.70 -5.24
CA GLY A 318 15.59 24.26 -5.38
C GLY A 318 14.78 23.64 -4.24
N VAL A 319 13.95 24.44 -3.56
CA VAL A 319 13.14 24.00 -2.40
C VAL A 319 11.66 24.02 -2.72
N GLU A 320 10.91 23.08 -2.14
CA GLU A 320 9.47 22.90 -2.43
C GLU A 320 8.55 23.67 -1.48
N THR A 321 9.03 24.05 -0.30
CA THR A 321 8.24 24.79 0.71
C THR A 321 9.07 25.83 1.44
N LEU A 322 8.42 26.88 1.98
CA LEU A 322 9.08 27.94 2.73
C LEU A 322 9.88 27.43 3.94
N ASN A 323 9.42 26.34 4.58
CA ASN A 323 10.06 25.79 5.78
C ASN A 323 11.39 25.08 5.50
N MET A 324 11.68 24.83 4.22
CA MET A 324 12.93 24.23 3.73
C MET A 324 13.98 25.28 3.34
N LEU A 325 13.64 26.57 3.37
CA LEU A 325 14.61 27.64 3.20
C LEU A 325 15.60 27.65 4.36
N THR A 326 16.87 27.97 4.09
CA THR A 326 17.83 28.35 5.14
C THR A 326 17.64 29.82 5.54
N ASP A 327 18.06 30.19 6.76
CA ASP A 327 18.05 31.60 7.22
C ASP A 327 18.63 32.58 6.18
N LYS A 328 19.74 32.19 5.54
CA LYS A 328 20.40 33.01 4.51
C LYS A 328 19.55 33.15 3.23
N GLN A 329 18.87 32.09 2.81
CA GLN A 329 17.98 32.13 1.64
C GLN A 329 16.72 32.95 1.93
N ALA A 330 16.17 32.85 3.14
CA ALA A 330 15.05 33.68 3.57
C ALA A 330 15.41 35.18 3.63
N GLU A 331 16.60 35.53 4.13
CA GLU A 331 17.07 36.92 4.11
C GLU A 331 17.23 37.49 2.70
N ILE A 332 17.73 36.68 1.75
CA ILE A 332 17.85 37.06 0.34
C ILE A 332 16.45 37.31 -0.24
N LEU A 333 15.54 36.35 -0.08
CA LEU A 333 14.17 36.44 -0.59
C LEU A 333 13.42 37.65 -0.02
N ILE A 334 13.58 37.94 1.28
CA ILE A 334 12.97 39.12 1.93
C ILE A 334 13.50 40.42 1.30
N LYS A 335 14.81 40.55 1.10
CA LYS A 335 15.41 41.77 0.52
C LYS A 335 14.96 42.00 -0.92
N GLU A 336 14.84 40.93 -1.70
CA GLU A 336 14.36 41.02 -3.08
C GLU A 336 12.89 41.43 -3.14
N LEU A 337 12.04 40.79 -2.35
CA LEU A 337 10.62 41.15 -2.27
C LEU A 337 10.40 42.57 -1.74
N GLN A 338 11.26 43.06 -0.83
CA GLN A 338 11.23 44.46 -0.38
C GLN A 338 11.55 45.43 -1.52
N LYS A 339 12.68 45.19 -2.22
CA LYS A 339 13.11 46.02 -3.35
C LYS A 339 12.09 46.03 -4.49
N GLU A 340 11.48 44.89 -4.78
CA GLU A 340 10.45 44.78 -5.82
C GLU A 340 9.16 45.51 -5.44
N ASN A 341 8.77 45.50 -4.17
CA ASN A 341 7.61 46.24 -3.68
C ASN A 341 7.87 47.76 -3.61
N GLU A 342 9.13 48.19 -3.45
CA GLU A 342 9.52 49.60 -3.52
C GLU A 342 9.51 50.14 -4.95
N ASN A 343 9.82 49.31 -5.95
CA ASN A 343 9.81 49.70 -7.38
C ASN A 343 8.43 49.65 -8.04
N ASN A 344 7.41 49.13 -7.36
CA ASN A 344 6.03 48.97 -7.85
C ASN A 344 5.03 49.96 -7.23
N ASN A 345 5.51 50.83 -6.35
CA ASN A 345 4.81 52.02 -5.85
C ASN A 345 5.36 53.25 -6.55
#